data_AF-A0A2V3JHH7-F1
#
_entry.id   AF-A0A2V3JHH7-F1
#
_cell.length_a   1.000
_cell.length_b   1.000
_cell.length_c   1.000
_cell.angle_alpha   90.00
_cell.angle_beta   90.00
_cell.angle_gamma   90.00
#
_symmetry.space_group_name_H-M   'P 1'
#
loop_
_entity.id
_entity.type
_entity.pdbx_description
1 polymer ?
#
loop_
_entity_poly.entity_id
_entity_poly.type
_entity_poly.pdbx_seq_one_letter_code
_entity_poly.pdbx_strand_id
1 'polypeptide(L)'
;MASRHRHRYTIVGIDPGTTLGLAMLDLEGKPIEVFSSKNYSISDAIRRIISHGTPLIVASDVTPTPSMVKKISKVFSSHIHELSESLSTEEKIALTKGEGYEYRNVHERDALAACLYAFKRYKRKFAQVRKKTPPDVDVEEVKALVVKGVSISAAIKSLVHSGSEGKGEHDVCGDGEDEDEDENEDENERRIDGDIQQLRRAIKAKEREIEAMKEYNAALRSELDAKEHEIQGLRTRMDSIRSMSRREIEEREEIRRRDKEINRLRKELRAKEAENEELRKIIEELKWGKEIKNGKRIKVIKSFNREVIQEVDRRYGFKRGEVVYLENGSGGGANTAELLARKGVSVVIYGKEMSHFAAEKFFEFGIPTFSTNQIPVMVRGDFAFIDARMLNERMREWRSDRGKRREEKRIILSSICI
;
A
#
# COMPACT_ATOMS: atom_id res chain seq x y z
N MET A 1 19.32 -4.25 36.19
CA MET A 1 17.92 -4.72 36.07
C MET A 1 17.01 -3.49 36.12
N ALA A 2 16.09 -3.31 35.18
CA ALA A 2 15.23 -2.12 35.14
C ALA A 2 13.98 -2.30 36.02
N SER A 3 13.61 -1.28 36.80
CA SER A 3 12.43 -1.30 37.67
C SER A 3 11.15 -1.32 36.83
N ARG A 4 10.43 -2.45 36.85
CA ARG A 4 9.10 -2.57 36.23
C ARG A 4 8.03 -1.89 37.09
N HIS A 5 7.94 -0.57 36.98
CA HIS A 5 6.70 0.14 37.32
C HIS A 5 5.61 -0.35 36.35
N ARG A 6 4.72 -1.23 36.82
CA ARG A 6 3.50 -1.60 36.09
C ARG A 6 2.51 -0.47 36.28
N HIS A 7 2.28 0.32 35.23
CA HIS A 7 1.19 1.29 35.24
C HIS A 7 -0.14 0.51 35.35
N ARG A 8 -1.01 0.87 36.29
CA ARG A 8 -2.28 0.14 36.46
C ARG A 8 -3.16 0.34 35.25
N TYR A 9 -3.29 1.59 34.79
CA TYR A 9 -4.11 1.96 33.65
C TYR A 9 -3.31 2.69 32.55
N THR A 10 -3.64 2.38 31.30
CA THR A 10 -2.99 2.95 30.12
C THR A 10 -3.99 3.45 29.08
N ILE A 11 -3.56 4.40 28.26
CA ILE A 11 -4.26 4.84 27.04
C ILE A 11 -3.50 4.24 25.86
N VAL A 12 -4.15 3.41 25.06
CA VAL A 12 -3.52 2.65 23.97
C VAL A 12 -3.99 3.15 22.61
N GLY A 13 -3.04 3.46 21.73
CA GLY A 13 -3.26 3.94 20.38
C GLY A 13 -2.79 2.90 19.38
N ILE A 14 -3.60 2.64 18.35
CA ILE A 14 -3.38 1.54 17.40
C ILE A 14 -3.55 2.05 15.97
N ASP A 15 -2.46 1.96 15.19
CA ASP A 15 -2.48 2.08 13.72
C ASP A 15 -2.55 0.65 13.12
N PRO A 16 -3.66 0.27 12.47
CA PRO A 16 -3.90 -1.09 12.01
C PRO A 16 -3.61 -1.28 10.52
N GLY A 17 -2.46 -1.87 10.18
CA GLY A 17 -2.12 -2.25 8.80
C GLY A 17 -1.17 -3.46 8.71
N THR A 18 -0.52 -3.63 7.54
CA THR A 18 0.52 -4.65 7.33
C THR A 18 1.72 -4.44 8.27
N THR A 19 2.00 -3.18 8.61
CA THR A 19 2.70 -2.81 9.84
C THR A 19 1.64 -2.46 10.88
N LEU A 20 1.74 -3.02 12.08
CA LEU A 20 1.00 -2.54 13.24
C LEU A 20 1.82 -1.42 13.88
N GLY A 21 1.20 -0.25 14.11
CA GLY A 21 1.69 0.74 15.07
C GLY A 21 0.96 0.58 16.41
N LEU A 22 1.71 0.63 17.51
CA LEU A 22 1.19 0.56 18.88
C LEU A 22 1.87 1.62 19.73
N ALA A 23 1.08 2.45 20.41
CA ALA A 23 1.55 3.39 21.42
C ALA A 23 0.78 3.19 22.72
N MET A 24 1.43 3.46 23.86
CA MET A 24 0.86 3.36 25.19
C MET A 24 1.29 4.56 26.04
N LEU A 25 0.33 5.31 26.56
CA LEU A 25 0.53 6.38 27.53
C LEU A 25 0.00 5.98 28.91
N ASP A 26 0.49 6.63 29.96
CA ASP A 26 -0.17 6.64 31.27
C ASP A 26 -1.38 7.60 31.30
N LEU A 27 -2.02 7.75 32.46
CA LEU A 27 -3.16 8.64 32.64
C LEU A 27 -2.77 10.12 32.87
N GLU A 28 -1.48 10.44 32.77
CA GLU A 28 -0.86 11.75 32.91
C GLU A 28 -0.43 12.31 31.54
N GLY A 29 -0.34 11.44 30.53
CA GLY A 29 -0.02 11.73 29.13
C GLY A 29 1.40 11.37 28.70
N LYS A 30 2.20 10.77 29.58
CA LYS A 30 3.59 10.39 29.32
C LYS A 30 3.65 9.05 28.56
N PRO A 31 4.51 8.88 27.54
CA PRO A 31 4.66 7.61 26.86
C PRO A 31 5.35 6.57 27.74
N ILE A 32 4.72 5.39 27.81
CA ILE A 32 5.23 4.17 28.43
C ILE A 32 5.99 3.35 27.38
N GLU A 33 5.42 3.23 26.18
CA GLU A 33 6.02 2.55 25.04
C GLU A 33 5.47 3.09 23.71
N VAL A 34 6.31 3.12 22.69
CA VAL A 34 5.95 3.30 21.28
C VAL A 34 6.66 2.21 20.48
N PHE A 35 5.93 1.50 19.61
CA PHE A 35 6.41 0.32 18.92
C PHE A 35 5.71 0.12 17.56
N SER A 36 6.43 -0.49 16.62
CA SER A 36 5.84 -1.04 15.40
C SER A 36 6.48 -2.35 14.96
N SER A 37 5.71 -3.18 14.25
CA SER A 37 6.25 -4.35 13.53
C SER A 37 5.34 -4.78 12.38
N LYS A 38 5.95 -5.39 11.36
CA LYS A 38 5.23 -6.00 10.23
C LYS A 38 4.66 -7.36 10.63
N ASN A 39 3.46 -7.67 10.14
CA ASN A 39 2.75 -8.93 10.37
C ASN A 39 2.54 -9.28 11.88
N TYR A 40 2.50 -8.27 12.76
CA TYR A 40 2.32 -8.48 14.20
C TYR A 40 0.90 -8.95 14.52
N SER A 41 0.72 -10.03 15.27
CA SER A 41 -0.61 -10.60 15.49
C SER A 41 -1.41 -9.85 16.56
N ILE A 42 -2.75 -9.98 16.50
CA ILE A 42 -3.65 -9.43 17.53
C ILE A 42 -3.31 -10.00 18.92
N SER A 43 -2.94 -11.29 18.99
CA SER A 43 -2.53 -11.96 20.22
C SER A 43 -1.22 -11.41 20.77
N ASP A 44 -0.29 -10.99 19.92
CA ASP A 44 0.98 -10.37 20.34
C ASP A 44 0.76 -8.93 20.82
N ALA A 45 -0.10 -8.16 20.15
CA ALA A 45 -0.53 -6.85 20.62
C ALA A 45 -1.18 -6.94 22.02
N ILE A 46 -2.11 -7.88 22.21
CA ILE A 46 -2.76 -8.14 23.51
C ILE A 46 -1.70 -8.52 24.58
N ARG A 47 -0.82 -9.48 24.29
CA ARG A 47 0.26 -9.89 25.22
C ARG A 47 1.18 -8.73 25.59
N ARG A 48 1.52 -7.86 24.62
CA ARG A 48 2.36 -6.69 24.86
C ARG A 48 1.67 -5.66 25.75
N ILE A 49 0.43 -5.29 25.45
CA ILE A 49 -0.37 -4.37 26.25
C ILE A 49 -0.43 -4.82 27.72
N ILE A 50 -0.80 -6.09 27.97
CA ILE A 50 -0.86 -6.69 29.33
C ILE A 50 0.46 -6.55 30.10
N SER A 51 1.59 -6.62 29.39
CA SER A 51 2.92 -6.55 30.01
C SER A 51 3.34 -5.14 30.45
N HIS A 52 2.62 -4.10 30.00
CA HIS A 52 2.85 -2.69 30.36
C HIS A 52 1.73 -2.08 31.23
N GLY A 53 0.47 -2.53 31.11
CA GLY A 53 -0.62 -2.14 32.00
C GLY A 53 -2.01 -2.59 31.54
N THR A 54 -3.07 -2.11 32.21
CA THR A 54 -4.47 -2.38 31.83
C THR A 54 -4.98 -1.27 30.91
N PRO A 55 -5.38 -1.54 29.65
CA PRO A 55 -5.85 -0.49 28.77
C PRO A 55 -7.23 -0.01 29.23
N LEU A 56 -7.32 1.27 29.60
CA LEU A 56 -8.55 1.92 30.01
C LEU A 56 -9.28 2.55 28.81
N ILE A 57 -8.50 3.16 27.91
CA ILE A 57 -8.97 3.78 26.67
C ILE A 57 -8.19 3.16 25.51
N VAL A 58 -8.88 2.80 24.44
CA VAL A 58 -8.29 2.35 23.17
C VAL A 58 -8.70 3.33 22.06
N ALA A 59 -7.73 3.80 21.28
CA ALA A 59 -7.89 4.81 20.25
C ALA A 59 -7.28 4.37 18.91
N SER A 60 -7.76 5.00 17.82
CA SER A 60 -7.17 4.93 16.48
C SER A 60 -7.28 6.31 15.85
N ASP A 61 -6.46 6.57 14.84
CA ASP A 61 -6.33 7.85 14.14
C ASP A 61 -7.34 8.04 12.99
N VAL A 62 -8.07 6.97 12.63
CA VAL A 62 -9.06 6.95 11.55
C VAL A 62 -10.47 6.61 12.03
N THR A 63 -11.46 7.18 11.35
CA THR A 63 -12.89 6.85 11.49
C THR A 63 -13.45 6.28 10.18
N PRO A 64 -14.36 5.28 10.20
CA PRO A 64 -14.85 4.56 11.38
C PRO A 64 -13.76 3.66 12.01
N THR A 65 -13.73 3.58 13.34
CA THR A 65 -12.65 2.91 14.07
C THR A 65 -12.45 1.45 13.62
N PRO A 66 -11.23 1.02 13.21
CA PRO A 66 -11.04 -0.26 12.51
C PRO A 66 -11.32 -1.52 13.33
N SER A 67 -11.64 -2.61 12.63
CA SER A 67 -12.14 -3.85 13.25
C SER A 67 -11.16 -4.53 14.22
N MET A 68 -9.84 -4.42 13.99
CA MET A 68 -8.82 -4.90 14.92
C MET A 68 -8.82 -4.12 16.24
N VAL A 69 -8.96 -2.80 16.16
CA VAL A 69 -9.04 -1.91 17.34
C VAL A 69 -10.29 -2.22 18.15
N LYS A 70 -11.44 -2.40 17.48
CA LYS A 70 -12.70 -2.82 18.13
C LYS A 70 -12.59 -4.21 18.79
N LYS A 71 -11.87 -5.16 18.18
CA LYS A 71 -11.59 -6.48 18.80
C LYS A 71 -10.72 -6.36 20.05
N ILE A 72 -9.62 -5.61 19.98
CA ILE A 72 -8.69 -5.45 21.11
C ILE A 72 -9.39 -4.77 22.29
N SER A 73 -10.13 -3.68 22.05
CA SER A 73 -10.91 -3.00 23.10
C SER A 73 -11.96 -3.91 23.75
N LYS A 74 -12.59 -4.82 22.98
CA LYS A 74 -13.55 -5.79 23.52
C LYS A 74 -12.89 -6.88 24.38
N VAL A 75 -11.67 -7.31 24.07
CA VAL A 75 -10.93 -8.29 24.90
C VAL A 75 -10.64 -7.73 26.29
N PHE A 76 -10.39 -6.42 26.40
CA PHE A 76 -10.04 -5.76 27.64
C PHE A 76 -11.20 -5.03 28.35
N SER A 77 -12.40 -5.03 27.76
CA SER A 77 -13.53 -4.19 28.19
C SER A 77 -13.18 -2.68 28.30
N SER A 78 -12.24 -2.21 27.48
CA SER A 78 -11.79 -0.81 27.44
C SER A 78 -12.78 0.08 26.70
N HIS A 79 -12.77 1.38 27.01
CA HIS A 79 -13.56 2.37 26.29
C HIS A 79 -12.90 2.72 24.95
N ILE A 80 -13.64 2.63 23.85
CA ILE A 80 -13.16 3.05 22.52
C ILE A 80 -13.32 4.56 22.39
N HIS A 81 -12.24 5.26 22.10
CA HIS A 81 -12.31 6.65 21.66
C HIS A 81 -12.60 6.72 20.15
N GLU A 82 -13.87 6.87 19.78
CA GLU A 82 -14.27 7.09 18.38
C GLU A 82 -14.08 8.56 17.99
N LEU A 83 -13.56 8.77 16.77
CA LEU A 83 -13.34 10.09 16.17
C LEU A 83 -14.53 10.49 15.29
N SER A 84 -14.86 11.78 15.26
CA SER A 84 -15.83 12.35 14.31
C SER A 84 -15.31 12.36 12.87
N GLU A 85 -14.01 12.63 12.70
CA GLU A 85 -13.30 12.70 11.42
C GLU A 85 -11.89 12.10 11.60
N SER A 86 -11.31 11.54 10.53
CA SER A 86 -9.96 10.95 10.57
C SER A 86 -8.89 12.05 10.66
N LEU A 87 -7.84 11.83 11.46
CA LEU A 87 -6.79 12.84 11.70
C LEU A 87 -5.95 13.09 10.44
N SER A 88 -5.77 14.36 10.08
CA SER A 88 -4.87 14.78 9.01
C SER A 88 -3.39 14.50 9.36
N THR A 89 -2.53 14.40 8.35
CA THR A 89 -1.07 14.19 8.55
C THR A 89 -0.47 15.32 9.40
N GLU A 90 -0.96 16.53 9.17
CA GLU A 90 -0.59 17.79 9.81
C GLU A 90 -0.96 17.76 11.29
N GLU A 91 -2.19 17.32 11.63
CA GLU A 91 -2.61 17.13 13.02
C GLU A 91 -1.81 16.05 13.74
N LYS A 92 -1.56 14.90 13.10
CA LYS A 92 -0.74 13.83 13.70
C LYS A 92 0.65 14.36 14.06
N ILE A 93 1.30 15.07 13.13
CA ILE A 93 2.60 15.72 13.36
C ILE A 93 2.51 16.81 14.45
N ALA A 94 1.43 17.59 14.50
CA ALA A 94 1.26 18.65 15.50
C ALA A 94 1.03 18.08 16.91
N LEU A 95 0.37 16.92 17.03
CA LEU A 95 0.16 16.22 18.31
C LEU A 95 1.46 15.61 18.84
N THR A 96 2.29 15.02 17.98
CA THR A 96 3.54 14.35 18.37
C THR A 96 4.75 15.29 18.49
N LYS A 97 4.57 16.61 18.36
CA LYS A 97 5.65 17.62 18.33
C LYS A 97 6.12 18.14 19.71
N GLY A 98 5.89 17.37 20.77
CA GLY A 98 6.25 17.73 22.16
C GLY A 98 7.48 16.99 22.68
N GLU A 99 8.12 17.56 23.70
CA GLU A 99 9.26 16.94 24.40
C GLU A 99 8.86 15.58 25.01
N GLY A 100 9.72 14.57 24.82
CA GLY A 100 9.49 13.20 25.29
C GLY A 100 8.66 12.30 24.36
N TYR A 101 8.13 12.81 23.24
CA TYR A 101 7.39 12.00 22.26
C TYR A 101 8.30 11.52 21.12
N GLU A 102 8.95 10.38 21.30
CA GLU A 102 9.80 9.75 20.28
C GLU A 102 9.05 8.70 19.45
N TYR A 103 9.30 8.68 18.14
CA TYR A 103 8.81 7.68 17.19
C TYR A 103 9.81 7.53 16.02
N ARG A 104 9.90 6.33 15.44
CA ARG A 104 10.91 5.98 14.41
C ARG A 104 10.34 5.95 13.00
N ASN A 105 9.01 5.87 12.85
CA ASN A 105 8.34 5.81 11.54
C ASN A 105 6.88 6.29 11.62
N VAL A 106 6.20 6.28 10.48
CA VAL A 106 4.82 6.76 10.30
C VAL A 106 3.81 6.00 11.16
N HIS A 107 3.94 4.68 11.30
CA HIS A 107 3.00 3.86 12.07
C HIS A 107 3.11 4.13 13.57
N GLU A 108 4.33 4.35 14.06
CA GLU A 108 4.60 4.76 15.45
C GLU A 108 4.06 6.17 15.72
N ARG A 109 4.25 7.11 14.77
CA ARG A 109 3.68 8.46 14.84
C ARG A 109 2.15 8.43 14.92
N ASP A 110 1.51 7.62 14.07
CA ASP A 110 0.06 7.65 13.89
C ASP A 110 -0.66 6.96 15.07
N ALA A 111 -0.11 5.86 15.57
CA ALA A 111 -0.53 5.26 16.84
C ALA A 111 -0.34 6.22 18.04
N LEU A 112 0.79 6.93 18.11
CA LEU A 112 1.06 7.91 19.17
C LEU A 112 0.14 9.14 19.08
N ALA A 113 -0.17 9.61 17.87
CA ALA A 113 -1.14 10.67 17.64
C ALA A 113 -2.55 10.29 18.10
N ALA A 114 -3.00 9.05 17.84
CA ALA A 114 -4.28 8.53 18.34
C ALA A 114 -4.33 8.53 19.88
N CYS A 115 -3.27 8.04 20.54
CA CYS A 115 -3.06 8.11 21.98
C CYS A 115 -3.20 9.56 22.52
N LEU A 116 -2.48 10.49 21.91
CA LEU A 116 -2.40 11.89 22.37
C LEU A 116 -3.68 12.68 22.09
N TYR A 117 -4.38 12.40 20.99
CA TYR A 117 -5.70 12.98 20.71
C TYR A 117 -6.72 12.55 21.77
N ALA A 118 -6.80 11.24 22.05
CA ALA A 118 -7.65 10.71 23.10
C ALA A 118 -7.30 11.36 24.45
N PHE A 119 -6.03 11.31 24.87
CA PHE A 119 -5.59 11.95 26.12
C PHE A 119 -5.99 13.43 26.19
N LYS A 120 -5.80 14.21 25.12
CA LYS A 120 -6.18 15.64 25.04
C LYS A 120 -7.68 15.85 25.31
N ARG A 121 -8.55 14.91 24.92
CA ARG A 121 -10.00 14.94 25.20
C ARG A 121 -10.32 14.66 26.68
N TYR A 122 -9.66 13.68 27.32
CA TYR A 122 -9.91 13.34 28.72
C TYR A 122 -9.11 14.18 29.74
N LYS A 123 -8.04 14.87 29.33
CA LYS A 123 -7.15 15.70 30.20
C LYS A 123 -7.92 16.67 31.10
N ARG A 124 -8.98 17.30 30.59
CA ARG A 124 -9.86 18.19 31.40
C ARG A 124 -10.64 17.40 32.49
N LYS A 125 -11.18 16.22 32.15
CA LYS A 125 -11.88 15.35 33.12
C LYS A 125 -10.91 14.80 34.17
N PHE A 126 -9.74 14.30 33.78
CA PHE A 126 -8.73 13.79 34.72
C PHE A 126 -8.20 14.86 35.66
N ALA A 127 -8.01 16.10 35.18
CA ALA A 127 -7.66 17.24 36.05
C ALA A 127 -8.80 17.61 37.02
N GLN A 128 -10.07 17.44 36.63
CA GLN A 128 -11.22 17.65 37.52
C GLN A 128 -11.35 16.54 38.56
N VAL A 129 -11.09 15.28 38.19
CA VAL A 129 -11.02 14.14 39.11
C VAL A 129 -9.95 14.38 40.16
N ARG A 130 -8.70 14.66 39.77
CA ARG A 130 -7.59 14.92 40.71
C ARG A 130 -7.84 16.11 41.65
N LYS A 131 -8.71 17.06 41.29
CA LYS A 131 -9.13 18.19 42.15
C LYS A 131 -10.31 17.86 43.09
N LYS A 132 -11.00 16.74 42.90
CA LYS A 132 -12.20 16.34 43.66
C LYS A 132 -12.01 15.07 44.49
N THR A 133 -11.06 14.22 44.15
CA THR A 133 -10.73 13.01 44.92
C THR A 133 -10.03 13.40 46.23
N PRO A 134 -10.49 12.90 47.39
CA PRO A 134 -9.78 13.05 48.68
C PRO A 134 -8.39 12.40 48.66
N PRO A 135 -7.47 12.77 49.58
CA PRO A 135 -6.14 12.17 49.67
C PRO A 135 -6.15 10.64 49.83
N ASP A 136 -7.18 10.12 50.51
CA ASP A 136 -7.30 8.73 50.94
C ASP A 136 -7.89 7.79 49.87
N VAL A 137 -8.23 8.33 48.68
CA VAL A 137 -8.89 7.59 47.60
C VAL A 137 -8.00 7.55 46.35
N ASP A 138 -7.83 6.37 45.77
CA ASP A 138 -7.00 6.16 44.58
C ASP A 138 -7.52 6.97 43.36
N VAL A 139 -6.74 7.97 42.97
CA VAL A 139 -7.06 8.86 41.85
C VAL A 139 -7.08 8.13 40.51
N GLU A 140 -6.26 7.09 40.30
CA GLU A 140 -6.29 6.28 39.08
C GLU A 140 -7.58 5.44 38.99
N GLU A 141 -8.05 4.88 40.10
CA GLU A 141 -9.30 4.11 40.12
C GLU A 141 -10.53 5.02 39.90
N VAL A 142 -10.55 6.22 40.49
CA VAL A 142 -11.60 7.22 40.18
C VAL A 142 -11.55 7.63 38.70
N LYS A 143 -10.36 7.83 38.10
CA LYS A 143 -10.25 8.07 36.64
C LYS A 143 -10.83 6.89 35.84
N ALA A 144 -10.57 5.65 36.26
CA ALA A 144 -11.05 4.44 35.58
C ALA A 144 -12.58 4.32 35.60
N LEU A 145 -13.21 4.53 36.75
CA LEU A 145 -14.67 4.56 36.90
C LEU A 145 -15.31 5.70 36.08
N VAL A 146 -14.68 6.87 36.03
CA VAL A 146 -15.17 8.03 35.27
C VAL A 146 -15.06 7.84 33.74
N VAL A 147 -14.10 7.06 33.25
CA VAL A 147 -14.05 6.64 31.84
C VAL A 147 -15.13 5.60 31.51
N LYS A 148 -15.47 4.72 32.45
CA LYS A 148 -16.59 3.76 32.34
C LYS A 148 -17.98 4.43 32.42
N GLY A 149 -18.05 5.75 32.62
CA GLY A 149 -19.28 6.54 32.61
C GLY A 149 -19.86 6.91 33.99
N VAL A 150 -19.22 6.47 35.08
CA VAL A 150 -19.64 6.81 36.45
C VAL A 150 -19.40 8.30 36.71
N SER A 151 -20.31 8.97 37.42
CA SER A 151 -20.10 10.37 37.81
C SER A 151 -18.97 10.49 38.84
N ILE A 152 -18.22 11.61 38.83
CA ILE A 152 -17.06 11.78 39.74
C ILE A 152 -17.48 11.59 41.21
N SER A 153 -18.63 12.14 41.61
CA SER A 153 -19.15 12.00 42.97
C SER A 153 -19.56 10.56 43.31
N ALA A 154 -20.13 9.81 42.36
CA ALA A 154 -20.50 8.41 42.58
C ALA A 154 -19.25 7.52 42.64
N ALA A 155 -18.25 7.75 41.78
CA ALA A 155 -16.99 7.00 41.76
C ALA A 155 -16.17 7.18 43.05
N ILE A 156 -16.16 8.39 43.63
CA ILE A 156 -15.55 8.64 44.94
C ILE A 156 -16.34 7.90 46.03
N LYS A 157 -17.69 8.04 46.05
CA LYS A 157 -18.52 7.33 47.04
C LYS A 157 -18.31 5.81 46.98
N SER A 158 -18.35 5.19 45.80
CA SER A 158 -18.18 3.74 45.66
C SER A 158 -16.84 3.25 46.22
N LEU A 159 -15.76 4.01 46.01
CA LEU A 159 -14.43 3.62 46.50
C LEU A 159 -14.27 3.82 48.01
N VAL A 160 -14.90 4.87 48.59
CA VAL A 160 -14.95 5.06 50.04
C VAL A 160 -15.73 3.91 50.71
N HIS A 161 -16.91 3.54 50.21
CA HIS A 161 -17.73 2.49 50.82
C HIS A 161 -17.14 1.09 50.59
N SER A 162 -16.46 0.83 49.45
CA SER A 162 -15.76 -0.45 49.23
C SER A 162 -14.52 -0.65 50.10
N GLY A 163 -14.05 0.39 50.80
CA GLY A 163 -13.05 0.26 51.85
C GLY A 163 -13.61 -0.23 53.19
N SER A 164 -14.94 -0.29 53.32
CA SER A 164 -15.62 -0.46 54.61
C SER A 164 -16.89 -1.31 54.54
N GLU A 165 -16.87 -2.48 53.89
CA GLU A 165 -17.89 -3.51 54.16
C GLU A 165 -17.45 -4.91 53.73
N GLY A 166 -17.65 -5.89 54.62
CA GLY A 166 -17.28 -7.29 54.42
C GLY A 166 -18.37 -8.24 54.93
N LYS A 167 -19.48 -8.32 54.18
CA LYS A 167 -20.68 -9.14 54.43
C LYS A 167 -21.56 -8.67 55.60
N GLY A 168 -22.88 -8.78 55.40
CA GLY A 168 -23.89 -8.62 56.43
C GLY A 168 -25.27 -8.48 55.79
N GLU A 169 -26.20 -9.34 56.17
CA GLU A 169 -27.63 -9.18 55.85
C GLU A 169 -28.35 -8.67 57.11
N HIS A 170 -29.55 -8.14 56.89
CA HIS A 170 -30.64 -7.89 57.86
C HIS A 170 -30.44 -8.39 59.31
N ASP A 171 -30.49 -7.48 60.29
CA ASP A 171 -31.03 -7.79 61.63
C ASP A 171 -31.66 -6.55 62.30
N VAL A 172 -32.24 -6.72 63.50
CA VAL A 172 -33.35 -5.91 64.04
C VAL A 172 -33.06 -5.31 65.43
N CYS A 173 -33.70 -4.18 65.71
CA CYS A 173 -33.88 -3.49 67.01
C CYS A 173 -32.67 -2.82 67.71
N GLY A 174 -33.04 -1.77 68.45
CA GLY A 174 -32.27 -0.97 69.41
C GLY A 174 -33.29 -0.04 70.10
N ASP A 175 -33.27 0.03 71.44
CA ASP A 175 -34.49 0.24 72.24
C ASP A 175 -34.45 1.49 73.17
N GLY A 176 -35.60 1.82 73.79
CA GLY A 176 -35.86 3.02 74.62
C GLY A 176 -36.78 4.04 73.91
N GLU A 177 -37.64 4.83 74.57
CA GLU A 177 -37.87 5.15 76.00
C GLU A 177 -39.38 5.51 76.16
N ASP A 178 -40.17 5.33 77.24
CA ASP A 178 -40.22 4.46 78.45
C ASP A 178 -41.64 4.60 79.11
N GLU A 179 -41.98 3.87 80.20
CA GLU A 179 -43.19 4.00 81.08
C GLU A 179 -44.58 3.58 80.44
N ASP A 180 -45.66 3.12 81.12
CA ASP A 180 -45.95 2.80 82.53
C ASP A 180 -47.19 1.83 82.71
N GLU A 181 -47.40 1.33 83.95
CA GLU A 181 -48.64 0.78 84.60
C GLU A 181 -49.52 -0.36 84.01
N ASP A 182 -49.94 -1.30 84.90
CA ASP A 182 -50.92 -2.37 84.67
C ASP A 182 -52.39 -1.87 84.77
N GLU A 183 -53.24 -2.12 83.76
CA GLU A 183 -54.67 -2.50 83.92
C GLU A 183 -55.34 -2.79 82.55
N ASN A 184 -56.37 -3.67 82.51
CA ASN A 184 -57.27 -4.00 81.36
C ASN A 184 -56.78 -5.01 80.28
N GLU A 185 -56.65 -6.29 80.62
CA GLU A 185 -56.42 -7.39 79.64
C GLU A 185 -57.53 -7.49 78.56
N ASP A 186 -58.80 -7.30 78.95
CA ASP A 186 -60.02 -7.45 78.12
C ASP A 186 -60.11 -6.47 76.92
N GLU A 187 -59.50 -5.28 77.02
CA GLU A 187 -59.38 -4.37 75.86
C GLU A 187 -58.22 -4.76 74.96
N ASN A 188 -57.14 -5.31 75.53
CA ASN A 188 -55.91 -5.58 74.81
C ASN A 188 -56.09 -6.73 73.81
N GLU A 189 -56.78 -7.82 74.20
CA GLU A 189 -57.14 -8.91 73.27
C GLU A 189 -57.94 -8.41 72.05
N ARG A 190 -58.83 -7.43 72.23
CA ARG A 190 -59.67 -6.88 71.15
C ARG A 190 -58.88 -6.00 70.20
N ARG A 191 -57.87 -5.27 70.69
CA ARG A 191 -56.91 -4.55 69.85
C ARG A 191 -56.06 -5.53 69.05
N ILE A 192 -55.56 -6.58 69.72
CA ILE A 192 -54.74 -7.64 69.12
C ILE A 192 -55.47 -8.39 67.98
N ASP A 193 -56.74 -8.83 68.15
CA ASP A 193 -57.47 -9.46 67.02
C ASP A 193 -57.76 -8.45 65.88
N GLY A 194 -58.03 -7.19 66.22
CA GLY A 194 -58.14 -6.10 65.25
C GLY A 194 -56.89 -5.98 64.37
N ASP A 195 -55.70 -5.95 64.98
CA ASP A 195 -54.44 -5.83 64.27
C ASP A 195 -54.03 -7.12 63.55
N ILE A 196 -54.33 -8.29 64.10
CA ILE A 196 -54.23 -9.58 63.39
C ILE A 196 -55.09 -9.56 62.12
N GLN A 197 -56.31 -9.00 62.17
CA GLN A 197 -57.14 -8.82 60.97
C GLN A 197 -56.56 -7.79 60.00
N GLN A 198 -55.96 -6.69 60.46
CA GLN A 198 -55.27 -5.73 59.58
C GLN A 198 -54.06 -6.37 58.88
N LEU A 199 -53.21 -7.07 59.63
CA LEU A 199 -52.04 -7.80 59.12
C LEU A 199 -52.45 -8.87 58.10
N ARG A 200 -53.49 -9.66 58.38
CA ARG A 200 -54.04 -10.65 57.41
C ARG A 200 -54.54 -9.98 56.12
N ARG A 201 -55.15 -8.79 56.20
CA ARG A 201 -55.57 -8.02 55.01
C ARG A 201 -54.37 -7.47 54.23
N ALA A 202 -53.32 -7.00 54.93
CA ALA A 202 -52.08 -6.51 54.35
C ALA A 202 -51.27 -7.61 53.65
N ILE A 203 -51.09 -8.77 54.30
CA ILE A 203 -50.48 -9.98 53.71
C ILE A 203 -51.25 -10.37 52.44
N LYS A 204 -52.58 -10.50 52.52
CA LYS A 204 -53.42 -10.85 51.36
C LYS A 204 -53.41 -9.78 50.26
N ALA A 205 -53.00 -8.54 50.53
CA ALA A 205 -52.76 -7.52 49.50
C ALA A 205 -51.38 -7.71 48.85
N LYS A 206 -50.34 -7.91 49.67
CA LYS A 206 -48.96 -8.15 49.20
C LYS A 206 -48.83 -9.45 48.41
N GLU A 207 -49.56 -10.52 48.76
CA GLU A 207 -49.64 -11.75 47.96
C GLU A 207 -50.15 -11.49 46.53
N ARG A 208 -51.20 -10.67 46.37
CA ARG A 208 -51.73 -10.29 45.04
C ARG A 208 -50.78 -9.40 44.26
N GLU A 209 -50.07 -8.49 44.93
CA GLU A 209 -49.03 -7.65 44.33
C GLU A 209 -47.85 -8.49 43.85
N ILE A 210 -47.42 -9.49 44.65
CA ILE A 210 -46.40 -10.47 44.28
C ILE A 210 -46.83 -11.29 43.06
N GLU A 211 -48.08 -11.77 43.00
CA GLU A 211 -48.54 -12.58 41.86
C GLU A 211 -48.62 -11.76 40.56
N ALA A 212 -49.18 -10.55 40.60
CA ALA A 212 -49.20 -9.65 39.44
C ALA A 212 -47.77 -9.30 38.98
N MET A 213 -46.82 -9.15 39.91
CA MET A 213 -45.40 -8.92 39.59
C MET A 213 -44.72 -10.17 38.98
N LYS A 214 -45.12 -11.40 39.36
CA LYS A 214 -44.66 -12.63 38.69
C LYS A 214 -45.20 -12.73 37.26
N GLU A 215 -46.49 -12.48 37.06
CA GLU A 215 -47.13 -12.48 35.73
C GLU A 215 -46.45 -11.46 34.80
N TYR A 216 -46.21 -10.24 35.29
CA TYR A 216 -45.50 -9.21 34.53
C TYR A 216 -44.04 -9.60 34.21
N ASN A 217 -43.33 -10.23 35.15
CA ASN A 217 -41.99 -10.77 34.90
C ASN A 217 -42.00 -11.92 33.87
N ALA A 218 -43.03 -12.77 33.87
CA ALA A 218 -43.18 -13.84 32.87
C ALA A 218 -43.45 -13.27 31.47
N ALA A 219 -44.30 -12.25 31.36
CA ALA A 219 -44.54 -11.54 30.11
C ALA A 219 -43.27 -10.86 29.57
N LEU A 220 -42.54 -10.14 30.42
CA LEU A 220 -41.26 -9.51 30.07
C LEU A 220 -40.21 -10.52 29.58
N ARG A 221 -40.10 -11.70 30.21
CA ARG A 221 -39.19 -12.76 29.78
C ARG A 221 -39.56 -13.28 28.38
N SER A 222 -40.85 -13.54 28.15
CA SER A 222 -41.36 -13.98 26.84
C SER A 222 -41.07 -12.97 25.71
N GLU A 223 -41.23 -11.66 25.98
CA GLU A 223 -40.84 -10.62 25.03
C GLU A 223 -39.32 -10.58 24.80
N LEU A 224 -38.53 -10.73 25.86
CA LEU A 224 -37.06 -10.73 25.78
C LEU A 224 -36.55 -11.93 24.94
N ASP A 225 -37.06 -13.13 25.18
CA ASP A 225 -36.75 -14.34 24.40
C ASP A 225 -37.12 -14.15 22.91
N ALA A 226 -38.29 -13.59 22.63
CA ALA A 226 -38.72 -13.27 21.26
C ALA A 226 -37.79 -12.23 20.59
N LYS A 227 -37.31 -11.23 21.33
CA LYS A 227 -36.35 -10.23 20.86
C LYS A 227 -34.95 -10.82 20.65
N GLU A 228 -34.50 -11.76 21.48
CA GLU A 228 -33.24 -12.47 21.24
C GLU A 228 -33.28 -13.34 19.98
N HIS A 229 -34.39 -14.04 19.73
CA HIS A 229 -34.61 -14.77 18.48
C HIS A 229 -34.66 -13.85 17.25
N GLU A 230 -35.32 -12.68 17.34
CA GLU A 230 -35.31 -11.66 16.27
C GLU A 230 -33.88 -11.18 15.98
N ILE A 231 -33.12 -10.84 17.03
CA ILE A 231 -31.72 -10.43 16.95
C ILE A 231 -30.84 -11.53 16.34
N GLN A 232 -31.06 -12.80 16.70
CA GLN A 232 -30.34 -13.95 16.14
C GLN A 232 -30.64 -14.10 14.63
N GLY A 233 -31.90 -14.01 14.22
CA GLY A 233 -32.29 -14.04 12.80
C GLY A 233 -31.69 -12.88 11.99
N LEU A 234 -31.69 -11.67 12.54
CA LEU A 234 -31.06 -10.49 11.92
C LEU A 234 -29.54 -10.64 11.80
N ARG A 235 -28.85 -11.19 12.81
CA ARG A 235 -27.41 -11.50 12.76
C ARG A 235 -27.10 -12.49 11.62
N THR A 236 -27.85 -13.59 11.52
CA THR A 236 -27.68 -14.60 10.46
C THR A 236 -27.87 -14.01 9.06
N ARG A 237 -28.87 -13.12 8.86
CA ARG A 237 -29.08 -12.40 7.59
C ARG A 237 -27.94 -11.42 7.29
N MET A 238 -27.45 -10.71 8.29
CA MET A 238 -26.32 -9.78 8.12
C MET A 238 -25.03 -10.51 7.71
N ASP A 239 -24.75 -11.68 8.30
CA ASP A 239 -23.55 -12.44 7.98
C ASP A 239 -23.65 -13.22 6.65
N SER A 240 -24.85 -13.64 6.22
CA SER A 240 -25.03 -14.15 4.85
C SER A 240 -24.83 -13.08 3.79
N ILE A 241 -25.37 -11.87 3.98
CA ILE A 241 -25.13 -10.70 3.11
C ILE A 241 -23.62 -10.38 3.04
N ARG A 242 -22.93 -10.32 4.19
CA ARG A 242 -21.47 -10.10 4.24
C ARG A 242 -20.68 -11.17 3.50
N SER A 243 -21.12 -12.43 3.55
CA SER A 243 -20.49 -13.54 2.83
C SER A 243 -20.63 -13.37 1.32
N MET A 244 -21.85 -13.04 0.84
CA MET A 244 -22.10 -12.76 -0.59
C MET A 244 -21.29 -11.54 -1.06
N SER A 245 -21.33 -10.42 -0.36
CA SER A 245 -20.58 -9.21 -0.75
C SER A 245 -19.06 -9.43 -0.75
N ARG A 246 -18.51 -10.25 0.17
CA ARG A 246 -17.09 -10.63 0.11
C ARG A 246 -16.78 -11.42 -1.15
N ARG A 247 -17.59 -12.45 -1.44
CA ARG A 247 -17.41 -13.31 -2.62
C ARG A 247 -17.49 -12.49 -3.92
N GLU A 248 -18.43 -11.56 -4.01
CA GLU A 248 -18.51 -10.62 -5.14
C GLU A 248 -17.25 -9.76 -5.29
N ILE A 249 -16.64 -9.30 -4.20
CA ILE A 249 -15.39 -8.54 -4.24
C ILE A 249 -14.25 -9.43 -4.73
N GLU A 250 -14.10 -10.63 -4.19
CA GLU A 250 -13.08 -11.61 -4.60
C GLU A 250 -13.22 -11.98 -6.10
N GLU A 251 -14.44 -12.25 -6.57
CA GLU A 251 -14.73 -12.53 -7.99
C GLU A 251 -14.45 -11.31 -8.89
N ARG A 252 -14.82 -10.09 -8.48
CA ARG A 252 -14.52 -8.83 -9.23
C ARG A 252 -13.01 -8.54 -9.26
N GLU A 253 -12.28 -8.78 -8.19
CA GLU A 253 -10.82 -8.60 -8.15
C GLU A 253 -10.11 -9.62 -9.04
N GLU A 254 -10.56 -10.89 -9.05
CA GLU A 254 -10.00 -11.85 -9.98
C GLU A 254 -10.31 -11.49 -11.45
N ILE A 255 -11.54 -11.10 -11.79
CA ILE A 255 -11.88 -10.64 -13.15
C ILE A 255 -10.96 -9.47 -13.54
N ARG A 256 -10.79 -8.47 -12.67
CA ARG A 256 -9.90 -7.32 -12.90
C ARG A 256 -8.43 -7.70 -13.03
N ARG A 257 -7.97 -8.79 -12.38
CA ARG A 257 -6.63 -9.37 -12.56
C ARG A 257 -6.49 -10.06 -13.91
N ARG A 258 -7.48 -10.89 -14.29
CA ARG A 258 -7.52 -11.58 -15.59
C ARG A 258 -7.59 -10.59 -16.76
N ASP A 259 -8.38 -9.53 -16.65
CA ASP A 259 -8.49 -8.48 -17.68
C ASP A 259 -7.19 -7.71 -17.90
N LYS A 260 -6.45 -7.40 -16.83
CA LYS A 260 -5.11 -6.78 -16.96
C LYS A 260 -4.16 -7.68 -17.74
N GLU A 261 -4.17 -8.98 -17.44
CA GLU A 261 -3.31 -9.96 -18.10
C GLU A 261 -3.72 -10.21 -19.55
N ILE A 262 -5.02 -10.33 -19.84
CA ILE A 262 -5.56 -10.41 -21.21
C ILE A 262 -5.14 -9.18 -22.03
N ASN A 263 -5.19 -7.98 -21.44
CA ASN A 263 -4.77 -6.75 -22.13
C ASN A 263 -3.24 -6.64 -22.27
N ARG A 264 -2.44 -7.27 -21.40
CA ARG A 264 -0.98 -7.41 -21.56
C ARG A 264 -0.66 -8.37 -22.72
N LEU A 265 -1.18 -9.59 -22.66
CA LEU A 265 -0.97 -10.63 -23.67
C LEU A 265 -1.46 -10.18 -25.06
N ARG A 266 -2.59 -9.46 -25.17
CA ARG A 266 -3.06 -8.86 -26.43
C ARG A 266 -2.12 -7.80 -27.01
N LYS A 267 -1.38 -7.06 -26.19
CA LYS A 267 -0.36 -6.10 -26.65
C LYS A 267 0.92 -6.82 -27.11
N GLU A 268 1.37 -7.79 -26.33
CA GLU A 268 2.54 -8.62 -26.66
C GLU A 268 2.31 -9.42 -27.96
N LEU A 269 1.11 -9.99 -28.14
CA LEU A 269 0.70 -10.67 -29.37
C LEU A 269 0.74 -9.72 -30.58
N ARG A 270 0.08 -8.56 -30.52
CA ARG A 270 0.08 -7.58 -31.62
C ARG A 270 1.49 -7.09 -32.00
N ALA A 271 2.37 -6.92 -31.02
CA ALA A 271 3.76 -6.58 -31.28
C ALA A 271 4.49 -7.71 -32.04
N LYS A 272 4.28 -8.97 -31.62
CA LYS A 272 4.86 -10.15 -32.27
C LYS A 272 4.25 -10.47 -33.64
N GLU A 273 2.98 -10.13 -33.87
CA GLU A 273 2.33 -10.18 -35.18
C GLU A 273 2.95 -9.15 -36.15
N ALA A 274 3.14 -7.90 -35.69
CA ALA A 274 3.80 -6.86 -36.49
C ALA A 274 5.27 -7.20 -36.81
N GLU A 275 6.01 -7.71 -35.84
CA GLU A 275 7.39 -8.19 -36.02
C GLU A 275 7.49 -9.36 -37.01
N ASN A 276 6.56 -10.32 -36.95
CA ASN A 276 6.47 -11.41 -37.93
C ASN A 276 6.18 -10.88 -39.35
N GLU A 277 5.33 -9.87 -39.47
CA GLU A 277 4.95 -9.28 -40.75
C GLU A 277 6.06 -8.44 -41.37
N GLU A 278 6.86 -7.72 -40.57
CA GLU A 278 8.10 -7.07 -41.02
C GLU A 278 9.15 -8.10 -41.46
N LEU A 279 9.36 -9.15 -40.65
CA LEU A 279 10.29 -10.25 -40.99
C LEU A 279 9.87 -11.01 -42.26
N ARG A 280 8.57 -11.22 -42.50
CA ARG A 280 8.04 -11.82 -43.74
C ARG A 280 8.37 -10.97 -44.96
N LYS A 281 8.15 -9.65 -44.90
CA LYS A 281 8.51 -8.72 -45.98
C LYS A 281 10.00 -8.76 -46.29
N ILE A 282 10.86 -8.72 -45.25
CA ILE A 282 12.31 -8.87 -45.39
C ILE A 282 12.68 -10.22 -46.03
N ILE A 283 11.99 -11.32 -45.68
CA ILE A 283 12.22 -12.64 -46.29
C ILE A 283 11.87 -12.65 -47.80
N GLU A 284 10.76 -12.03 -48.22
CA GLU A 284 10.41 -11.95 -49.65
C GLU A 284 11.39 -11.07 -50.45
N GLU A 285 11.82 -9.93 -49.89
CA GLU A 285 12.89 -9.11 -50.49
C GLU A 285 14.21 -9.91 -50.63
N LEU A 286 14.57 -10.69 -49.62
CA LEU A 286 15.76 -11.55 -49.62
C LEU A 286 15.67 -12.73 -50.61
N LYS A 287 14.47 -13.26 -50.88
CA LYS A 287 14.23 -14.39 -51.81
C LYS A 287 14.44 -14.01 -53.27
N TRP A 288 13.84 -12.89 -53.71
CA TRP A 288 13.79 -12.45 -55.11
C TRP A 288 15.16 -12.44 -55.82
N GLY A 289 16.23 -12.16 -55.07
CA GLY A 289 17.58 -12.11 -55.60
C GLY A 289 18.20 -13.42 -56.08
N LYS A 290 17.55 -14.57 -55.89
CA LYS A 290 18.10 -15.88 -56.30
C LYS A 290 17.96 -16.19 -57.80
N GLU A 291 17.10 -15.47 -58.51
CA GLU A 291 16.74 -15.79 -59.90
C GLU A 291 17.65 -15.11 -60.95
N ILE A 292 18.37 -14.06 -60.55
CA ILE A 292 19.27 -13.30 -61.44
C ILE A 292 20.60 -14.06 -61.61
N LYS A 293 20.74 -14.81 -62.70
CA LYS A 293 22.00 -15.48 -63.08
C LYS A 293 23.15 -14.44 -63.16
N ASN A 294 24.26 -14.72 -62.49
CA ASN A 294 25.44 -13.84 -62.31
C ASN A 294 25.22 -12.52 -61.54
N GLY A 295 24.02 -12.26 -60.99
CA GLY A 295 23.76 -11.05 -60.19
C GLY A 295 24.38 -11.14 -58.78
N LYS A 296 25.20 -10.16 -58.41
CA LYS A 296 25.63 -9.97 -57.01
C LYS A 296 24.62 -9.06 -56.30
N ARG A 297 23.97 -9.57 -55.25
CA ARG A 297 23.15 -8.74 -54.35
C ARG A 297 24.04 -7.82 -53.51
N ILE A 298 23.64 -6.57 -53.38
CA ILE A 298 24.29 -5.50 -52.60
C ILE A 298 23.25 -4.78 -51.74
N LYS A 299 23.69 -4.07 -50.69
CA LYS A 299 22.81 -3.30 -49.79
C LYS A 299 22.59 -1.89 -50.31
N VAL A 300 21.39 -1.36 -50.14
CA VAL A 300 21.02 0.02 -50.45
C VAL A 300 21.14 0.88 -49.20
N ILE A 301 21.70 2.08 -49.34
CA ILE A 301 21.69 3.13 -48.33
C ILE A 301 21.11 4.37 -49.00
N LYS A 302 19.87 4.71 -48.63
CA LYS A 302 19.04 5.75 -49.28
C LYS A 302 19.64 7.16 -49.13
N SER A 303 20.30 7.42 -47.99
CA SER A 303 21.05 8.66 -47.74
C SER A 303 22.37 8.34 -47.06
N PHE A 304 23.47 8.92 -47.55
CA PHE A 304 24.81 8.72 -46.98
C PHE A 304 25.03 9.53 -45.70
N ASN A 305 24.21 9.30 -44.67
CA ASN A 305 24.37 9.84 -43.32
C ASN A 305 24.65 8.73 -42.29
N ARG A 306 25.06 9.11 -41.07
CA ARG A 306 25.46 8.15 -40.02
C ARG A 306 24.27 7.33 -39.54
N GLU A 307 23.09 7.93 -39.52
CA GLU A 307 21.85 7.42 -38.95
C GLU A 307 21.32 6.25 -39.78
N VAL A 308 21.21 6.44 -41.10
CA VAL A 308 20.76 5.39 -42.04
C VAL A 308 21.82 4.30 -42.18
N ILE A 309 23.11 4.61 -42.13
CA ILE A 309 24.18 3.59 -42.07
C ILE A 309 24.00 2.71 -40.80
N GLN A 310 23.70 3.31 -39.65
CA GLN A 310 23.44 2.57 -38.41
C GLN A 310 22.08 1.84 -38.40
N GLU A 311 21.08 2.29 -39.16
CA GLU A 311 19.82 1.57 -39.38
C GLU A 311 20.04 0.32 -40.24
N VAL A 312 20.72 0.46 -41.37
CA VAL A 312 21.06 -0.65 -42.30
C VAL A 312 21.98 -1.69 -41.61
N ASP A 313 22.92 -1.26 -40.78
CA ASP A 313 23.75 -2.17 -39.99
C ASP A 313 22.94 -2.92 -38.91
N ARG A 314 21.97 -2.26 -38.26
CA ARG A 314 21.09 -2.91 -37.27
C ARG A 314 20.10 -3.89 -37.90
N ARG A 315 19.50 -3.58 -39.07
CA ARG A 315 18.60 -4.51 -39.78
C ARG A 315 19.35 -5.66 -40.47
N TYR A 316 20.52 -5.40 -41.07
CA TYR A 316 21.12 -6.33 -42.04
C TYR A 316 22.62 -6.65 -41.86
N GLY A 317 23.31 -6.03 -40.89
CA GLY A 317 24.69 -6.33 -40.43
C GLY A 317 25.79 -6.36 -41.49
N PHE A 318 26.69 -5.37 -41.53
CA PHE A 318 27.74 -5.32 -42.55
C PHE A 318 28.76 -6.49 -42.47
N LYS A 319 29.13 -7.04 -43.62
CA LYS A 319 30.14 -8.10 -43.75
C LYS A 319 31.42 -7.57 -44.43
N ARG A 320 32.58 -8.10 -44.02
CA ARG A 320 33.85 -7.85 -44.73
C ARG A 320 33.74 -8.36 -46.18
N GLY A 321 34.14 -7.55 -47.15
CA GLY A 321 34.02 -7.89 -48.57
C GLY A 321 32.64 -7.61 -49.20
N GLU A 322 31.74 -6.96 -48.45
CA GLU A 322 30.44 -6.53 -48.95
C GLU A 322 30.59 -5.32 -49.89
N VAL A 323 29.58 -5.12 -50.75
CA VAL A 323 29.48 -4.00 -51.69
C VAL A 323 28.20 -3.25 -51.35
N VAL A 324 28.26 -1.92 -51.42
CA VAL A 324 27.20 -1.02 -50.96
C VAL A 324 26.83 -0.05 -52.08
N TYR A 325 25.53 0.16 -52.27
CA TYR A 325 24.98 1.21 -53.12
C TYR A 325 24.47 2.37 -52.26
N LEU A 326 24.95 3.58 -52.54
CA LEU A 326 24.45 4.83 -51.98
C LEU A 326 23.53 5.49 -53.01
N GLU A 327 22.25 5.61 -52.70
CA GLU A 327 21.29 6.26 -53.61
C GLU A 327 21.59 7.77 -53.71
N ASN A 328 21.85 8.41 -52.56
CA ASN A 328 22.33 9.78 -52.47
C ASN A 328 23.67 9.87 -51.72
N GLY A 329 24.77 10.03 -52.47
CA GLY A 329 26.14 10.09 -51.95
C GLY A 329 26.60 11.45 -51.40
N SER A 330 25.77 12.49 -51.48
CA SER A 330 26.17 13.87 -51.17
C SER A 330 26.12 14.21 -49.68
N GLY A 331 25.29 13.51 -48.91
CA GLY A 331 25.00 13.82 -47.50
C GLY A 331 26.08 13.44 -46.47
N GLY A 332 27.25 12.92 -46.91
CA GLY A 332 28.28 12.40 -46.02
C GLY A 332 29.69 12.81 -46.41
N GLY A 333 30.52 13.06 -45.40
CA GLY A 333 31.92 13.45 -45.54
C GLY A 333 32.90 12.36 -45.11
N ALA A 334 34.14 12.77 -44.82
CA ALA A 334 35.25 11.90 -44.40
C ALA A 334 34.87 10.91 -43.29
N ASN A 335 34.24 11.38 -42.21
CA ASN A 335 33.85 10.55 -41.07
C ASN A 335 32.80 9.48 -41.44
N THR A 336 31.91 9.78 -42.39
CA THR A 336 30.88 8.85 -42.88
C THR A 336 31.50 7.78 -43.79
N ALA A 337 32.51 8.16 -44.58
CA ALA A 337 33.30 7.21 -45.38
C ALA A 337 34.14 6.28 -44.49
N GLU A 338 34.79 6.81 -43.46
CA GLU A 338 35.51 6.02 -42.45
C GLU A 338 34.60 5.02 -41.72
N LEU A 339 33.36 5.40 -41.40
CA LEU A 339 32.39 4.52 -40.76
C LEU A 339 32.10 3.27 -41.63
N LEU A 340 31.85 3.44 -42.93
CA LEU A 340 31.66 2.31 -43.85
C LEU A 340 32.97 1.52 -44.07
N ALA A 341 34.12 2.19 -44.13
CA ALA A 341 35.41 1.52 -44.25
C ALA A 341 35.70 0.59 -43.06
N ARG A 342 35.50 1.09 -41.83
CA ARG A 342 35.64 0.29 -40.59
C ARG A 342 34.64 -0.85 -40.48
N LYS A 343 33.49 -0.76 -41.14
CA LYS A 343 32.50 -1.86 -41.29
C LYS A 343 32.92 -2.93 -42.32
N GLY A 344 34.02 -2.73 -43.05
CA GLY A 344 34.59 -3.73 -43.95
C GLY A 344 33.99 -3.74 -45.37
N VAL A 345 33.33 -2.64 -45.76
CA VAL A 345 32.87 -2.43 -47.14
C VAL A 345 34.07 -2.44 -48.10
N SER A 346 33.91 -3.11 -49.24
CA SER A 346 34.99 -3.32 -50.23
C SER A 346 34.85 -2.50 -51.50
N VAL A 347 33.63 -2.09 -51.86
CA VAL A 347 33.31 -1.23 -53.01
C VAL A 347 32.09 -0.40 -52.65
N VAL A 348 32.10 0.88 -53.04
CA VAL A 348 30.95 1.78 -52.95
C VAL A 348 30.50 2.15 -54.36
N ILE A 349 29.22 1.99 -54.65
CA ILE A 349 28.59 2.48 -55.88
C ILE A 349 27.65 3.61 -55.49
N TYR A 350 27.60 4.71 -56.25
CA TYR A 350 26.74 5.87 -55.94
C TYR A 350 25.85 6.27 -57.12
N GLY A 351 24.60 6.62 -56.82
CA GLY A 351 23.61 7.13 -57.78
C GLY A 351 23.79 8.62 -58.04
N LYS A 352 23.45 9.45 -57.04
CA LYS A 352 23.74 10.89 -57.05
C LYS A 352 25.17 11.17 -56.57
N GLU A 353 25.65 12.38 -56.85
CA GLU A 353 27.03 12.83 -56.60
C GLU A 353 27.59 12.48 -55.21
N MET A 354 28.89 12.21 -55.17
CA MET A 354 29.65 11.86 -53.97
C MET A 354 30.47 13.08 -53.50
N SER A 355 30.50 13.35 -52.19
CA SER A 355 31.37 14.38 -51.63
C SER A 355 32.86 14.08 -51.89
N HIS A 356 33.63 15.05 -52.37
CA HIS A 356 35.06 14.87 -52.66
C HIS A 356 35.86 14.42 -51.42
N PHE A 357 35.50 14.90 -50.23
CA PHE A 357 36.11 14.47 -48.97
C PHE A 357 35.81 13.00 -48.62
N ALA A 358 34.64 12.49 -48.99
CA ALA A 358 34.30 11.09 -48.82
C ALA A 358 35.02 10.20 -49.84
N ALA A 359 35.05 10.62 -51.12
CA ALA A 359 35.77 9.93 -52.19
C ALA A 359 37.27 9.78 -51.88
N GLU A 360 37.92 10.83 -51.36
CA GLU A 360 39.33 10.74 -50.98
C GLU A 360 39.56 9.81 -49.78
N LYS A 361 38.71 9.83 -48.75
CA LYS A 361 38.81 8.85 -47.65
C LYS A 361 38.57 7.42 -48.10
N PHE A 362 37.62 7.16 -49.00
CA PHE A 362 37.48 5.84 -49.61
C PHE A 362 38.76 5.42 -50.37
N PHE A 363 39.40 6.34 -51.12
CA PHE A 363 40.67 6.07 -51.81
C PHE A 363 41.85 5.78 -50.85
N GLU A 364 41.95 6.49 -49.72
CA GLU A 364 42.92 6.20 -48.65
C GLU A 364 42.74 4.77 -48.12
N PHE A 365 41.54 4.44 -47.63
CA PHE A 365 41.19 3.10 -47.11
C PHE A 365 41.26 2.00 -48.18
N GLY A 366 41.26 2.36 -49.46
CA GLY A 366 41.42 1.44 -50.58
C GLY A 366 40.13 0.83 -51.11
N ILE A 367 39.04 1.54 -50.92
CA ILE A 367 37.69 1.21 -51.37
C ILE A 367 37.44 1.97 -52.68
N PRO A 368 37.32 1.31 -53.84
CA PRO A 368 36.88 1.97 -55.06
C PRO A 368 35.47 2.53 -54.93
N THR A 369 35.28 3.71 -55.50
CA THR A 369 34.00 4.40 -55.66
C THR A 369 33.63 4.44 -57.15
N PHE A 370 32.47 3.91 -57.53
CA PHE A 370 31.97 3.94 -58.90
C PHE A 370 30.60 4.63 -58.99
N SER A 371 30.28 5.29 -60.10
CA SER A 371 28.93 5.80 -60.35
C SER A 371 28.02 4.74 -60.99
N THR A 372 26.70 4.90 -60.89
CA THR A 372 25.71 4.09 -61.63
C THR A 372 25.92 4.11 -63.15
N ASN A 373 26.51 5.19 -63.69
CA ASN A 373 26.87 5.30 -65.11
C ASN A 373 28.06 4.39 -65.49
N GLN A 374 28.88 3.96 -64.52
CA GLN A 374 30.01 3.05 -64.72
C GLN A 374 29.64 1.59 -64.46
N ILE A 375 28.77 1.35 -63.47
CA ILE A 375 28.22 0.04 -63.09
C ILE A 375 26.71 0.22 -62.84
N PRO A 376 25.83 -0.15 -63.78
CA PRO A 376 24.38 -0.06 -63.60
C PRO A 376 23.88 -0.89 -62.41
N VAL A 377 22.93 -0.32 -61.65
CA VAL A 377 22.40 -0.90 -60.42
C VAL A 377 20.88 -1.06 -60.53
N MET A 378 20.37 -2.28 -60.32
CA MET A 378 18.93 -2.55 -60.26
C MET A 378 18.46 -2.56 -58.80
N VAL A 379 17.74 -1.52 -58.38
CA VAL A 379 17.31 -1.30 -56.98
C VAL A 379 15.92 -1.88 -56.73
N ARG A 380 15.71 -2.56 -55.59
CA ARG A 380 14.39 -3.04 -55.13
C ARG A 380 14.34 -3.11 -53.60
N GLY A 381 13.64 -2.16 -52.97
CA GLY A 381 13.57 -2.07 -51.51
C GLY A 381 14.92 -1.67 -50.91
N ASP A 382 15.33 -2.34 -49.82
CA ASP A 382 16.62 -2.10 -49.17
C ASP A 382 17.79 -2.89 -49.81
N PHE A 383 17.54 -3.62 -50.91
CA PHE A 383 18.54 -4.37 -51.67
C PHE A 383 18.64 -3.92 -53.13
N ALA A 384 19.80 -4.18 -53.75
CA ALA A 384 20.02 -3.95 -55.16
C ALA A 384 20.89 -5.05 -55.79
N PHE A 385 20.95 -5.08 -57.12
CA PHE A 385 21.68 -6.08 -57.90
C PHE A 385 22.57 -5.41 -58.95
N ILE A 386 23.75 -5.99 -59.13
CA ILE A 386 24.77 -5.61 -60.12
C ILE A 386 25.34 -6.86 -60.79
N ASP A 387 25.84 -6.74 -62.01
CA ASP A 387 26.57 -7.84 -62.66
C ASP A 387 27.91 -8.07 -61.95
N ALA A 388 28.13 -9.28 -61.44
CA ALA A 388 29.37 -9.67 -60.81
C ALA A 388 30.58 -9.64 -61.76
N ARG A 389 30.38 -9.84 -63.07
CA ARG A 389 31.45 -9.80 -64.10
C ARG A 389 31.95 -8.37 -64.26
N MET A 390 31.04 -7.45 -64.58
CA MET A 390 31.35 -6.02 -64.75
C MET A 390 31.99 -5.41 -63.51
N LEU A 391 31.48 -5.74 -62.30
CA LEU A 391 32.13 -5.32 -61.05
C LEU A 391 33.58 -5.80 -60.95
N ASN A 392 33.84 -7.07 -61.27
CA ASN A 392 35.17 -7.68 -61.21
C ASN A 392 36.13 -7.16 -62.30
N GLU A 393 35.60 -6.57 -63.38
CA GLU A 393 36.38 -5.91 -64.45
C GLU A 393 36.80 -4.51 -63.99
N ARG A 394 35.85 -3.66 -63.58
CA ARG A 394 36.15 -2.32 -63.02
C ARG A 394 37.06 -2.38 -61.80
N MET A 395 36.93 -3.43 -60.97
CA MET A 395 37.83 -3.70 -59.84
C MET A 395 39.26 -4.04 -60.27
N ARG A 396 39.48 -4.65 -61.44
CA ARG A 396 40.83 -4.90 -61.98
C ARG A 396 41.43 -3.62 -62.57
N GLU A 397 40.66 -2.87 -63.35
CA GLU A 397 41.03 -1.55 -63.89
C GLU A 397 41.51 -0.63 -62.76
N TRP A 398 40.65 -0.41 -61.76
CA TRP A 398 40.94 0.50 -60.65
C TRP A 398 42.16 0.07 -59.82
N ARG A 399 42.42 -1.23 -59.65
CA ARG A 399 43.63 -1.72 -58.97
C ARG A 399 44.91 -1.37 -59.73
N SER A 400 44.88 -1.42 -61.06
CA SER A 400 46.00 -1.01 -61.93
C SER A 400 46.29 0.49 -61.78
N ASP A 401 45.26 1.33 -61.93
CA ASP A 401 45.41 2.78 -61.88
C ASP A 401 45.67 3.31 -60.46
N ARG A 402 45.22 2.61 -59.40
CA ARG A 402 45.62 2.94 -58.01
C ARG A 402 47.13 2.81 -57.80
N GLY A 403 47.78 1.86 -58.49
CA GLY A 403 49.24 1.72 -58.47
C GLY A 403 49.91 2.99 -58.98
N LYS A 404 49.55 3.41 -60.20
CA LYS A 404 50.05 4.65 -60.84
C LYS A 404 49.79 5.88 -59.97
N ARG A 405 48.55 6.09 -59.52
CA ARG A 405 48.16 7.26 -58.70
C ARG A 405 48.81 7.31 -57.33
N ARG A 406 49.20 6.17 -56.75
CA ARG A 406 50.01 6.15 -55.51
C ARG A 406 51.45 6.53 -55.79
N GLU A 407 52.01 6.11 -56.91
CA GLU A 407 53.37 6.48 -57.30
C GLU A 407 53.44 7.97 -57.67
N GLU A 408 52.46 8.49 -58.43
CA GLU A 408 52.29 9.93 -58.71
C GLU A 408 52.19 10.77 -57.43
N LYS A 409 51.30 10.42 -56.49
CA LYS A 409 51.22 11.13 -55.19
C LYS A 409 52.52 11.00 -54.39
N ARG A 410 53.23 9.85 -54.45
CA ARG A 410 54.52 9.67 -53.76
C ARG A 410 55.61 10.57 -54.33
N ILE A 411 55.71 10.64 -55.67
CA ILE A 411 56.65 11.52 -56.38
C ILE A 411 56.37 12.97 -56.05
N ILE A 412 55.10 13.41 -56.14
CA ILE A 412 54.69 14.80 -55.82
C ILE A 412 55.03 15.16 -54.36
N LEU A 413 54.76 14.27 -53.40
CA LEU A 413 55.14 14.50 -51.99
C LEU A 413 56.67 14.57 -51.80
N SER A 414 57.46 13.75 -52.50
CA SER A 414 58.92 13.87 -52.45
C SER A 414 59.46 15.15 -53.10
N SER A 415 58.80 15.66 -54.13
CA SER A 415 59.17 16.93 -54.80
C SER A 415 58.68 18.20 -54.07
N ILE A 416 57.93 18.05 -52.97
CA ILE A 416 57.49 19.15 -52.09
C ILE A 416 58.31 19.18 -50.78
N CYS A 417 59.19 18.20 -50.56
CA CYS A 417 60.10 18.12 -49.42
C CYS A 417 61.58 18.38 -49.80
N ILE A 418 61.79 19.18 -50.84
CA ILE A 418 63.07 19.72 -51.31
C ILE A 418 62.90 21.25 -51.45
#